data_AF-A0A1H0DXE4-F1
#
_entry.id   AF-A0A1H0DXE4-F1
#
_cell.length_a   1.000
_cell.length_b   1.000
_cell.length_c   1.000
_cell.angle_alpha   90.00
_cell.angle_beta   90.00
_cell.angle_gamma   90.00
#
_symmetry.space_group_name_H-M   'P 1'
#
loop_
_entity.id
_entity.type
_entity.pdbx_description
1 polymer ?
#
loop_
_entity_poly.entity_id
_entity_poly.type
_entity_poly.pdbx_seq_one_letter_code
_entity_poly.pdbx_strand_id
1 'polypeptide(L)'
;MKWITREKVKVDRVACPWLIKKFVDQEAEFVFVPGEKVMAEAKRLDAIPYDVKDVELGHHGKECSFEAILKKYKLTGDPALMLLGRIVNGADTDNTLYHQPEGPGLEAVAEGFRHLGFKDDHEHNAAAWIVYDALYAYCREMVKRGKPHGDFMS
;
A
#
# COMPACT_ATOMS: atom_id res chain seq x y z
N MET A 1 15.00 -1.36 -8.91
CA MET A 1 14.23 -0.33 -9.65
C MET A 1 13.97 0.87 -8.74
N LYS A 2 13.89 2.09 -9.28
CA LYS A 2 13.49 3.28 -8.51
C LYS A 2 11.99 3.50 -8.61
N TRP A 3 11.38 3.86 -7.49
CA TRP A 3 9.96 4.09 -7.34
C TRP A 3 9.76 5.44 -6.68
N ILE A 4 8.78 6.22 -7.12
CA ILE A 4 8.62 7.59 -6.65
C ILE A 4 7.16 7.91 -6.36
N THR A 5 6.93 8.63 -5.26
CA THR A 5 5.62 9.15 -4.89
C THR A 5 5.78 10.47 -4.13
N ARG A 6 4.65 11.04 -3.69
CA ARG A 6 4.64 12.25 -2.87
C ARG A 6 5.03 11.98 -1.42
N GLU A 7 5.73 12.94 -0.82
CA GLU A 7 6.11 12.94 0.60
C GLU A 7 4.89 12.96 1.55
N LYS A 8 5.15 12.74 2.85
CA LYS A 8 4.15 12.66 3.92
C LYS A 8 3.20 11.50 3.72
N VAL A 9 3.79 10.30 3.70
CA VAL A 9 3.10 9.04 3.45
C VAL A 9 1.89 8.82 4.36
N LYS A 10 0.92 8.08 3.83
CA LYS A 10 -0.24 7.50 4.52
C LYS A 10 -0.45 6.10 3.90
N VAL A 11 -1.49 5.39 4.35
CA VAL A 11 -1.88 4.01 3.98
C VAL A 11 -1.25 3.49 2.68
N ASP A 12 -1.67 3.94 1.49
CA ASP A 12 -1.16 3.35 0.23
C ASP A 12 0.34 3.59 -0.03
N ARG A 13 0.88 4.75 0.36
CA ARG A 13 2.32 5.07 0.18
C ARG A 13 3.23 4.34 1.15
N VAL A 14 2.67 3.72 2.18
CA VAL A 14 3.39 2.80 3.07
C VAL A 14 3.20 1.36 2.59
N ALA A 15 1.97 0.99 2.22
CA ALA A 15 1.58 -0.35 1.78
C ALA A 15 2.26 -0.76 0.46
N CYS A 16 2.30 0.13 -0.53
CA CYS A 16 2.88 -0.14 -1.83
C CYS A 16 4.39 -0.45 -1.72
N PRO A 17 5.22 0.35 -1.02
CA PRO A 17 6.61 0.00 -0.78
C PRO A 17 6.83 -1.35 -0.09
N TRP A 18 5.99 -1.70 0.89
CA TRP A 18 6.03 -3.02 1.54
C TRP A 18 5.80 -4.15 0.53
N LEU A 19 4.76 -4.03 -0.31
CA LEU A 19 4.42 -5.00 -1.33
C LEU A 19 5.54 -5.14 -2.37
N ILE A 20 6.03 -4.00 -2.86
CA ILE A 20 7.09 -3.95 -3.87
C ILE A 20 8.35 -4.63 -3.33
N LYS A 21 8.83 -4.28 -2.13
CA LYS A 21 10.04 -4.86 -1.54
C LYS A 21 9.94 -6.37 -1.33
N LYS A 22 8.76 -6.90 -1.04
CA LYS A 22 8.61 -8.33 -0.71
C LYS A 22 8.31 -9.21 -1.91
N PHE A 23 7.58 -8.69 -2.90
CA PHE A 23 6.99 -9.52 -3.96
C PHE A 23 7.36 -9.09 -5.38
N VAL A 24 7.93 -7.89 -5.56
CA VAL A 24 8.26 -7.35 -6.90
C VAL A 24 9.77 -7.21 -7.08
N ASP A 25 10.42 -6.48 -6.17
CA ASP A 25 11.84 -6.13 -6.27
C ASP A 25 12.43 -5.86 -4.89
N GLN A 26 13.22 -6.80 -4.38
CA GLN A 26 13.88 -6.71 -3.07
C GLN A 26 14.88 -5.57 -2.98
N GLU A 27 15.43 -5.13 -4.12
CA GLU A 27 16.38 -4.03 -4.23
C GLU A 27 15.69 -2.71 -4.62
N ALA A 28 14.36 -2.62 -4.53
CA ALA A 28 13.63 -1.40 -4.87
C ALA A 28 14.08 -0.19 -4.03
N GLU A 29 14.31 0.94 -4.67
CA GLU A 29 14.60 2.21 -4.01
C GLU A 29 13.37 3.11 -4.09
N PHE A 30 13.00 3.76 -2.99
CA PHE A 30 11.86 4.67 -2.95
C PHE A 30 12.33 6.12 -2.87
N VAL A 31 11.63 7.02 -3.55
CA VAL A 31 11.92 8.45 -3.56
C VAL A 31 10.63 9.17 -3.18
N PHE A 32 10.73 10.03 -2.17
CA PHE A 32 9.62 10.85 -1.69
C PHE A 32 9.93 12.31 -1.97
N VAL A 33 9.04 12.99 -2.69
CA VAL A 33 9.22 14.41 -3.08
C VAL A 33 7.92 15.18 -2.90
N PRO A 34 7.97 16.53 -2.88
CA PRO A 34 6.75 17.33 -2.98
C PRO A 34 5.87 16.91 -4.16
N GLY A 35 4.54 16.90 -3.96
CA GLY A 35 3.59 16.31 -4.91
C GLY A 35 3.68 16.89 -6.32
N GLU A 36 3.91 18.19 -6.42
CA GLU A 36 4.08 18.92 -7.68
C GLU A 36 5.37 18.57 -8.43
N LYS A 37 6.34 17.94 -7.76
CA LYS A 37 7.63 17.54 -8.35
C LYS A 37 7.69 16.10 -8.80
N VAL A 38 6.72 15.25 -8.40
CA VAL A 38 6.81 13.79 -8.62
C VAL A 38 7.07 13.44 -10.08
N MET A 39 6.31 13.98 -11.02
CA MET A 39 6.45 13.61 -12.44
C MET A 39 7.76 14.12 -13.06
N ALA A 40 8.21 15.31 -12.67
CA ALA A 40 9.47 15.86 -13.15
C ALA A 40 10.67 15.02 -12.65
N GLU A 41 10.66 14.68 -11.35
CA GLU A 41 11.69 13.86 -10.73
C GLU A 41 11.64 12.40 -11.19
N ALA A 42 10.45 11.84 -11.44
CA ALA A 42 10.28 10.51 -12.03
C ALA A 42 11.02 10.39 -13.36
N LYS A 43 10.82 11.37 -14.26
CA LYS A 43 11.52 11.42 -15.54
C LYS A 43 13.03 11.60 -15.38
N ARG A 44 13.46 12.46 -14.45
CA ARG A 44 14.88 12.75 -14.22
C ARG A 44 15.65 11.55 -13.65
N LEU A 45 15.00 10.78 -12.77
CA LEU A 45 15.58 9.66 -12.04
C LEU A 45 15.36 8.30 -12.70
N ASP A 46 14.60 8.26 -13.79
CA ASP A 46 14.08 7.02 -14.40
C ASP A 46 13.34 6.15 -13.35
N ALA A 47 12.47 6.81 -12.57
CA ALA A 47 11.73 6.19 -11.47
C ALA A 47 10.26 5.97 -11.85
N ILE A 48 9.70 4.86 -11.39
CA ILE A 48 8.32 4.45 -11.63
C ILE A 48 7.39 5.20 -10.64
N PRO A 49 6.49 6.08 -11.11
CA PRO A 49 5.57 6.77 -10.22
C PRO A 49 4.44 5.83 -9.77
N TYR A 50 4.06 5.93 -8.48
CA TYR A 50 2.93 5.20 -7.90
C TYR A 50 2.19 6.07 -6.87
N ASP A 51 0.91 5.78 -6.63
CA ASP A 51 0.01 6.59 -5.78
C ASP A 51 0.05 8.10 -6.10
N VAL A 52 -0.03 8.39 -7.40
CA VAL A 52 -0.16 9.74 -7.94
C VAL A 52 -1.29 9.75 -8.95
N LYS A 53 -1.94 10.91 -9.12
CA LYS A 53 -3.02 11.07 -10.09
C LYS A 53 -2.52 10.77 -11.51
N ASP A 54 -3.34 10.10 -12.30
CA ASP A 54 -3.15 9.87 -13.74
C ASP A 54 -1.90 9.02 -14.11
N VAL A 55 -1.38 8.19 -13.19
CA VAL A 55 -0.27 7.24 -13.47
C VAL A 55 -0.77 5.80 -13.50
N GLU A 56 -0.02 4.91 -14.17
CA GLU A 56 -0.39 3.49 -14.30
C GLU A 56 -0.60 2.80 -12.95
N LEU A 57 0.24 3.12 -11.96
CA LEU A 57 0.20 2.54 -10.61
C LEU A 57 -0.41 3.53 -9.60
N GLY A 58 -1.45 4.24 -10.02
CA GLY A 58 -2.32 5.05 -9.17
C GLY A 58 -3.67 4.39 -8.91
N HIS A 59 -4.63 5.18 -8.43
CA HIS A 59 -6.01 4.73 -8.22
C HIS A 59 -6.75 4.59 -9.54
N HIS A 60 -7.57 3.53 -9.66
CA HIS A 60 -8.40 3.26 -10.84
C HIS A 60 -9.85 3.02 -10.42
N GLY A 61 -10.71 4.02 -10.63
CA GLY A 61 -12.09 3.96 -10.17
C GLY A 61 -12.14 3.91 -8.63
N LYS A 62 -12.62 2.79 -8.07
CA LYS A 62 -12.65 2.56 -6.62
C LYS A 62 -11.45 1.78 -6.09
N GLU A 63 -10.56 1.31 -6.95
CA GLU A 63 -9.39 0.54 -6.55
C GLU A 63 -8.23 1.46 -6.19
N CYS A 64 -7.44 1.06 -5.20
CA CYS A 64 -6.26 1.81 -4.76
C CYS A 64 -4.99 1.37 -5.52
N SER A 65 -3.88 2.08 -5.30
CA SER A 65 -2.61 1.83 -5.96
C SER A 65 -2.02 0.46 -5.61
N PHE A 66 -2.27 -0.03 -4.38
CA PHE A 66 -1.87 -1.38 -3.98
C PHE A 66 -2.44 -2.45 -4.93
N GLU A 67 -3.71 -2.32 -5.29
CA GLU A 67 -4.40 -3.24 -6.19
C GLU A 67 -3.90 -3.12 -7.64
N ALA A 68 -3.59 -1.89 -8.08
CA ALA A 68 -2.96 -1.65 -9.37
C ALA A 68 -1.62 -2.40 -9.48
N ILE A 69 -0.81 -2.39 -8.41
CA ILE A 69 0.47 -3.12 -8.34
C ILE A 69 0.24 -4.63 -8.33
N LEU A 70 -0.72 -5.14 -7.55
CA LEU A 70 -1.06 -6.57 -7.56
C LEU A 70 -1.38 -7.06 -8.98
N LYS A 71 -2.16 -6.28 -9.75
CA LYS A 71 -2.53 -6.60 -11.14
C LYS A 71 -1.33 -6.51 -12.08
N LYS A 72 -0.59 -5.40 -12.05
CA LYS A 72 0.57 -5.16 -12.94
C LYS A 72 1.60 -6.28 -12.83
N TYR A 73 1.89 -6.73 -11.61
CA TYR A 73 2.93 -7.71 -11.33
C TYR A 73 2.39 -9.15 -11.16
N LYS A 74 1.14 -9.40 -11.56
CA LYS A 74 0.51 -10.74 -11.57
C LYS A 74 0.51 -11.44 -10.20
N LEU A 75 0.32 -10.67 -9.13
CA LEU A 75 0.28 -11.16 -7.74
C LEU A 75 -1.14 -11.53 -7.28
N THR A 76 -2.16 -11.32 -8.13
CA THR A 76 -3.58 -11.59 -7.81
C THR A 76 -3.89 -13.08 -7.58
N GLY A 77 -2.96 -13.98 -7.90
CA GLY A 77 -3.07 -15.42 -7.62
C GLY A 77 -2.88 -15.80 -6.16
N ASP A 78 -2.37 -14.90 -5.30
CA ASP A 78 -2.25 -15.10 -3.85
C ASP A 78 -3.51 -14.57 -3.13
N PRO A 79 -4.39 -15.44 -2.58
CA PRO A 79 -5.61 -15.00 -1.90
C PRO A 79 -5.35 -14.15 -0.65
N ALA A 80 -4.21 -14.33 0.02
CA ALA A 80 -3.87 -13.54 1.20
C ALA A 80 -3.44 -12.12 0.80
N LEU A 81 -2.70 -11.95 -0.30
CA LEU A 81 -2.42 -10.62 -0.85
C LEU A 81 -3.69 -9.94 -1.34
N MET A 82 -4.62 -10.69 -1.93
CA MET A 82 -5.92 -10.14 -2.33
C MET A 82 -6.73 -9.66 -1.11
N LEU A 83 -6.77 -10.41 -0.02
CA LEU A 83 -7.43 -9.96 1.22
C LEU A 83 -6.74 -8.72 1.80
N LEU A 84 -5.41 -8.71 1.87
CA LEU A 84 -4.67 -7.53 2.32
C LEU A 84 -4.96 -6.31 1.44
N GLY A 85 -5.03 -6.49 0.12
CA GLY A 85 -5.39 -5.42 -0.81
C GLY A 85 -6.76 -4.80 -0.52
N ARG A 86 -7.75 -5.60 -0.12
CA ARG A 86 -9.08 -5.10 0.28
C ARG A 86 -9.04 -4.32 1.59
N ILE A 87 -8.24 -4.77 2.57
CA ILE A 87 -8.04 -4.07 3.84
C ILE A 87 -7.37 -2.72 3.59
N VAL A 88 -6.33 -2.69 2.76
CA VAL A 88 -5.63 -1.48 2.34
C VAL A 88 -6.57 -0.54 1.59
N ASN A 89 -7.35 -1.03 0.62
CA ASN A 89 -8.38 -0.26 -0.07
C ASN A 89 -9.37 0.37 0.91
N GLY A 90 -9.87 -0.41 1.88
CA GLY A 90 -10.80 0.07 2.88
C GLY A 90 -10.23 1.11 3.85
N ALA A 91 -8.92 1.23 3.94
CA ALA A 91 -8.24 2.24 4.76
C ALA A 91 -7.79 3.47 3.95
N ASP A 92 -7.55 3.31 2.64
CA ASP A 92 -7.03 4.37 1.77
C ASP A 92 -8.13 5.09 0.97
N THR A 93 -9.29 4.44 0.80
CA THR A 93 -10.45 4.96 0.05
C THR A 93 -11.65 5.21 0.97
N ASP A 94 -12.84 5.41 0.39
CA ASP A 94 -14.10 5.54 1.13
C ASP A 94 -14.68 4.19 1.62
N ASN A 95 -13.97 3.08 1.39
CA ASN A 95 -14.35 1.72 1.75
C ASN A 95 -15.70 1.26 1.15
N THR A 96 -16.17 1.89 0.08
CA THR A 96 -17.44 1.52 -0.57
C THR A 96 -17.31 0.39 -1.60
N LEU A 97 -16.10 -0.08 -1.87
CA LEU A 97 -15.86 -1.19 -2.80
C LEU A 97 -16.00 -2.56 -2.12
N TYR A 98 -15.30 -2.74 -1.00
CA TYR A 98 -15.25 -4.02 -0.29
C TYR A 98 -15.97 -4.03 1.05
N HIS A 99 -16.27 -2.85 1.62
CA HIS A 99 -16.82 -2.72 2.97
C HIS A 99 -15.98 -3.47 4.03
N GLN A 100 -14.66 -3.44 3.88
CA GLN A 100 -13.74 -4.24 4.68
C GLN A 100 -13.67 -3.68 6.12
N PRO A 101 -14.12 -4.44 7.15
CA PRO A 101 -14.23 -3.94 8.53
C PRO A 101 -12.89 -3.57 9.17
N GLU A 102 -11.81 -4.20 8.72
CA GLU A 102 -10.45 -3.95 9.21
C GLU A 102 -9.88 -2.61 8.72
N GLY A 103 -10.43 -2.05 7.63
CA GLY A 103 -9.95 -0.82 6.97
C GLY A 103 -9.87 0.38 7.92
N PRO A 104 -10.96 0.77 8.60
CA PRO A 104 -10.94 1.90 9.55
C PRO A 104 -9.90 1.76 10.67
N GLY A 105 -9.63 0.53 11.12
CA GLY A 105 -8.59 0.26 12.11
C GLY A 105 -7.19 0.50 11.57
N LEU A 106 -6.90 0.04 10.34
CA LEU A 106 -5.64 0.33 9.66
C LEU A 106 -5.48 1.84 9.38
N GLU A 107 -6.55 2.54 9.01
CA GLU A 107 -6.50 3.99 8.82
C GLU A 107 -6.10 4.71 10.11
N ALA A 108 -6.71 4.35 11.24
CA ALA A 108 -6.39 4.94 12.54
C ALA A 108 -4.92 4.71 12.94
N VAL A 109 -4.39 3.51 12.69
CA VAL A 109 -2.97 3.20 12.92
C VAL A 109 -2.07 4.04 12.01
N ALA A 110 -2.39 4.14 10.72
CA ALA A 110 -1.62 4.95 9.76
C ALA A 110 -1.63 6.44 10.12
N GLU A 111 -2.77 6.97 10.60
CA GLU A 111 -2.84 8.33 11.13
C GLU A 111 -1.94 8.49 12.35
N GLY A 112 -1.93 7.53 13.28
CA GLY A 112 -1.05 7.52 14.43
C GLY A 112 0.44 7.65 14.08
N PHE A 113 0.92 6.90 13.08
CA PHE A 113 2.32 6.97 12.64
C PHE A 113 2.73 8.38 12.16
N ARG A 114 1.80 9.19 11.63
CA ARG A 114 2.10 10.58 11.22
C ARG A 114 2.48 11.49 12.38
N HIS A 115 2.10 11.14 13.60
CA HIS A 115 2.32 11.95 14.81
C HIS A 115 3.53 11.50 15.64
N LEU A 116 4.24 10.45 15.22
CA LEU A 116 5.39 9.90 15.97
C LEU A 116 6.72 10.66 15.74
N GLY A 117 6.72 11.69 14.88
CA GLY A 117 7.87 12.60 14.72
C GLY A 117 9.07 11.99 13.99
N PHE A 118 8.85 11.06 13.06
CA PHE A 118 9.93 10.52 12.21
C PHE A 118 10.61 11.61 11.38
N LYS A 119 11.90 11.40 11.11
CA LYS A 119 12.74 12.36 10.38
C LYS A 119 12.31 12.51 8.92
N ASP A 120 11.93 11.40 8.28
CA ASP A 120 11.55 11.34 6.87
C ASP A 120 10.61 10.15 6.58
N ASP A 121 10.11 10.09 5.35
CA ASP A 121 9.19 9.03 4.90
C ASP A 121 9.84 7.64 4.84
N HIS A 122 11.18 7.55 4.76
CA HIS A 122 11.88 6.27 4.80
C HIS A 122 11.82 5.66 6.20
N GLU A 123 12.10 6.47 7.23
CA GLU A 123 12.00 6.06 8.62
C GLU A 123 10.55 5.71 8.98
N HIS A 124 9.58 6.53 8.53
CA HIS A 124 8.15 6.24 8.69
C HIS A 124 7.79 4.87 8.11
N ASN A 125 8.14 4.62 6.83
CA ASN A 125 7.83 3.35 6.17
C ASN A 125 8.45 2.16 6.91
N ALA A 126 9.73 2.25 7.25
CA ALA A 126 10.43 1.18 7.97
C ALA A 126 9.74 0.84 9.31
N ALA A 127 9.30 1.87 10.06
CA ALA A 127 8.59 1.67 11.31
C ALA A 127 7.18 1.08 11.12
N ALA A 128 6.47 1.46 10.06
CA ALA A 128 5.10 1.03 9.81
C ALA A 128 4.98 -0.35 9.15
N TRP A 129 6.03 -0.84 8.48
CA TRP A 129 6.01 -2.12 7.75
C TRP A 129 5.72 -3.35 8.61
N ILE A 130 6.00 -3.30 9.92
CA ILE A 130 5.63 -4.39 10.83
C ILE A 130 4.11 -4.61 10.91
N VAL A 131 3.30 -3.55 10.72
CA VAL A 131 1.84 -3.65 10.69
C VAL A 131 1.38 -4.44 9.46
N TYR A 132 2.00 -4.20 8.31
CA TYR A 132 1.69 -4.93 7.07
C TYR A 132 2.18 -6.38 7.13
N ASP A 133 3.31 -6.65 7.80
CA ASP A 133 3.73 -8.02 8.10
C ASP A 133 2.71 -8.77 8.97
N ALA A 134 2.22 -8.11 10.03
CA ALA A 134 1.19 -8.67 10.90
C ALA A 134 -0.14 -8.89 10.15
N LEU A 135 -0.59 -7.92 9.35
CA LEU A 135 -1.82 -8.02 8.55
C LEU A 135 -1.70 -9.09 7.47
N TYR A 136 -0.57 -9.24 6.79
CA TYR A 136 -0.37 -10.32 5.83
C TYR A 136 -0.37 -11.69 6.52
N ALA A 137 0.24 -11.81 7.71
CA ALA A 137 0.17 -13.03 8.51
C ALA A 137 -1.28 -13.37 8.90
N TYR A 138 -2.06 -12.37 9.32
CA TYR A 138 -3.50 -12.51 9.56
C TYR A 138 -4.23 -12.99 8.30
N CYS A 139 -4.00 -12.35 7.15
CA CYS A 139 -4.65 -12.71 5.89
C CYS A 139 -4.36 -14.16 5.49
N ARG A 140 -3.12 -14.62 5.63
CA ARG A 140 -2.75 -16.03 5.38
C ARG A 140 -3.48 -16.99 6.30
N GLU A 141 -3.60 -16.66 7.58
CA GLU A 141 -4.34 -17.49 8.54
C GLU A 141 -5.84 -17.53 8.23
N MET A 142 -6.44 -16.41 7.79
CA MET A 142 -7.85 -16.38 7.40
C MET A 142 -8.12 -17.24 6.17
N VAL A 143 -7.27 -17.13 5.14
CA VAL A 143 -7.35 -17.99 3.94
C VAL A 143 -7.24 -19.47 4.33
N LYS A 144 -6.29 -19.83 5.20
CA LYS A 144 -6.11 -21.20 5.70
C LYS A 144 -7.34 -21.73 6.46
N ARG A 145 -8.05 -20.86 7.18
CA ARG A 145 -9.30 -21.18 7.89
C ARG A 145 -10.54 -21.20 6.98
N GLY A 146 -10.38 -21.04 5.67
CA GLY A 146 -11.49 -20.97 4.73
C GLY A 146 -12.26 -19.65 4.76
N LYS A 147 -11.63 -18.56 5.25
CA LYS A 147 -12.20 -17.21 5.33
C LYS A 147 -11.44 -16.24 4.41
N PRO A 148 -11.56 -16.38 3.08
CA PRO A 148 -10.78 -15.57 2.12
C PRO A 148 -11.15 -14.07 2.09
N HIS A 149 -12.12 -13.65 2.90
CA HIS A 149 -12.62 -12.28 2.97
C HIS A 149 -12.40 -11.63 4.35
N GLY A 150 -11.64 -12.28 5.23
CA GLY A 150 -11.41 -11.83 6.60
C GLY A 150 -12.34 -12.49 7.61
N ASP A 151 -12.05 -12.31 8.88
CA ASP A 151 -12.80 -12.91 10.00
C ASP A 151 -14.09 -12.14 10.32
N PHE A 152 -14.11 -10.85 9.97
CA PHE A 152 -15.16 -9.90 10.31
C PHE A 152 -16.21 -9.74 9.21
N MET A 153 -15.99 -10.37 8.05
CA MET A 153 -16.96 -10.42 6.96
C MET A 153 -17.86 -11.64 7.15
N SER A 154 -19.16 -11.39 7.30
CA SER A 154 -20.21 -12.41 7.39
C SER A 154 -20.59 -13.02 6.06
#